data_AF-A0A918T0A1-F1
#
_entry.id   AF-A0A918T0A1-F1
#
_cell.length_a   1.000
_cell.length_b   1.000
_cell.length_c   1.000
_cell.angle_alpha   90.00
_cell.angle_beta   90.00
_cell.angle_gamma   90.00
#
_symmetry.space_group_name_H-M   'P 1'
#
loop_
_entity.id
_entity.type
_entity.pdbx_description
1 polymer ?
#
loop_
_entity_poly.entity_id
_entity_poly.type
_entity_poly.pdbx_seq_one_letter_code
_entity_poly.pdbx_strand_id
1 'polypeptide(L)' 'MASNQNNRGGNAGQSNRGFAGMDETQQRKIAQKGGESVSQNRQHMSAIGRKGGESSRGGGGNRGGSNR' A
#
# COMPACT_ATOMS: atom_id res chain seq x y z
N MET A 1 30.08 32.30 8.27
CA MET A 1 30.18 30.97 7.61
C MET A 1 29.61 29.95 8.60
N ALA A 2 28.61 29.12 8.35
CA ALA A 2 27.69 28.89 7.24
C ALA A 2 26.38 28.35 7.85
N SER A 3 25.23 28.68 7.25
CA SER A 3 23.91 28.18 7.64
C SER A 3 23.77 26.70 7.30
N ASN A 4 23.48 25.85 8.29
CA ASN A 4 23.18 24.44 8.06
C ASN A 4 21.68 24.27 7.78
N GLN A 5 21.26 24.60 6.56
CA GLN A 5 19.98 24.17 6.01
C GLN A 5 20.01 22.65 5.81
N ASN A 6 19.72 21.90 6.87
CA ASN A 6 19.39 20.49 6.75
C ASN A 6 18.05 20.38 6.03
N ASN A 7 18.11 19.96 4.77
CA ASN A 7 16.99 19.56 3.92
C ASN A 7 16.13 18.51 4.64
N ARG A 8 15.15 18.97 5.42
CA ARG A 8 14.16 18.12 6.06
C ARG A 8 13.19 17.60 5.01
N GLY A 9 13.26 16.30 4.80
CA GLY A 9 12.13 15.48 4.39
C GLY A 9 11.70 15.71 2.95
N GLY A 10 12.43 15.09 2.03
CA GLY A 10 12.05 15.01 0.64
C GLY A 10 10.60 14.54 0.49
N ASN A 11 9.74 15.43 -0.02
CA ASN A 11 8.51 15.08 -0.71
C ASN A 11 8.88 14.46 -2.08
N ALA A 12 9.72 13.42 -2.07
CA ALA A 12 10.13 12.62 -3.22
C ALA A 12 9.30 11.32 -3.30
N GLY A 13 8.32 11.17 -2.40
CA GLY A 13 7.47 9.98 -2.25
C GLY A 13 6.35 9.87 -3.28
N GLN A 14 6.06 10.92 -4.03
CA GLN A 14 5.12 10.89 -5.15
C GLN A 14 5.89 11.10 -6.45
N SER A 15 6.95 10.31 -6.62
CA SER A 15 7.51 10.16 -7.95
C SER A 15 6.43 9.50 -8.82
N ASN A 16 6.14 10.05 -10.00
CA ASN A 16 5.33 9.38 -11.03
C ASN A 16 6.06 8.12 -11.55
N ARG A 17 6.32 7.15 -10.67
CA ARG A 17 7.11 5.94 -10.91
C ARG A 17 6.29 4.73 -10.49
N GLY A 18 6.34 3.69 -11.30
CA GLY A 18 5.56 2.48 -11.08
C GLY A 18 4.07 2.66 -11.39
N PHE A 19 3.23 1.83 -10.79
CA PHE A 19 1.80 1.74 -11.09
C PHE A 19 1.03 3.04 -10.86
N ALA A 20 1.45 3.88 -9.92
CA ALA A 20 0.81 5.15 -9.61
C ALA A 20 1.17 6.27 -10.61
N GLY A 21 2.22 6.09 -11.42
CA GLY A 21 2.63 7.05 -12.44
C GLY A 21 2.17 6.68 -13.86
N MET A 22 1.42 5.59 -14.02
CA MET A 22 0.90 5.14 -15.32
C MET A 22 -0.41 5.85 -15.68
N ASP A 23 -0.71 5.91 -16.97
CA ASP A 23 -2.00 6.39 -17.45
C ASP A 23 -3.14 5.53 -16.92
N GLU A 24 -4.28 6.16 -16.65
CA GLU A 24 -5.43 5.50 -16.04
C GLU A 24 -5.89 4.25 -16.83
N THR A 25 -5.84 4.33 -18.16
CA THR A 25 -6.21 3.20 -19.03
C THR A 25 -5.25 2.02 -18.89
N GLN A 26 -3.95 2.27 -18.76
CA GLN A 26 -2.94 1.24 -18.54
C GLN A 26 -3.07 0.67 -17.13
N GLN A 27 -3.29 1.52 -16.14
CA GLN A 27 -3.52 1.14 -14.75
C GLN A 27 -4.71 0.18 -14.62
N ARG A 28 -5.85 0.52 -15.24
CA ARG A 28 -7.05 -0.34 -15.28
C ARG A 28 -6.79 -1.68 -15.95
N LYS A 29 -6.11 -1.71 -17.11
CA LYS A 29 -5.77 -2.96 -17.81
C LYS A 29 -4.88 -3.87 -16.97
N ILE A 30 -3.88 -3.30 -16.30
CA ILE A 30 -2.96 -4.05 -15.42
C ILE A 30 -3.72 -4.58 -14.20
N ALA A 31 -4.56 -3.75 -13.56
CA ALA A 31 -5.40 -4.18 -12.45
C ALA A 31 -6.36 -5.31 -12.86
N GLN A 32 -7.00 -5.20 -14.02
CA GLN A 32 -7.89 -6.23 -14.56
C GLN A 32 -7.16 -7.55 -14.78
N LYS A 33 -6.00 -7.53 -15.44
CA LYS A 33 -5.18 -8.73 -15.68
C LYS A 33 -4.67 -9.36 -14.38
N GLY A 34 -4.27 -8.52 -13.42
CA GLY A 34 -3.88 -8.98 -12.08
C GLY A 34 -5.05 -9.65 -11.34
N GLY A 35 -6.23 -9.02 -11.37
CA GLY A 35 -7.45 -9.56 -10.77
C GLY A 35 -7.91 -10.87 -11.40
N GLU A 36 -7.85 -10.98 -12.73
CA GLU A 36 -8.17 -12.20 -13.48
C GLU A 36 -7.28 -13.37 -13.02
N SER A 37 -5.97 -13.14 -12.96
CA SER A 37 -4.98 -14.14 -12.52
C SER A 37 -5.23 -14.62 -11.08
N VAL A 38 -5.59 -13.70 -10.17
CA VAL A 38 -5.91 -14.03 -8.77
C VAL A 38 -7.26 -14.74 -8.66
N SER A 39 -8.22 -14.39 -9.51
CA SER A 39 -9.59 -14.92 -9.45
C SER A 39 -9.72 -16.39 -9.84
N GLN A 40 -8.75 -16.95 -10.59
CA GLN A 40 -8.73 -18.36 -11.00
C GLN A 40 -8.84 -19.32 -9.81
N ASN A 41 -8.34 -18.94 -8.62
CA ASN A 41 -8.48 -19.74 -7.41
C ASN A 41 -9.01 -18.91 -6.23
N ARG A 42 -10.24 -18.43 -6.37
CA ARG A 42 -10.93 -17.61 -5.36
C ARG A 42 -10.95 -18.25 -3.97
N GLN A 43 -11.19 -19.56 -3.86
CA GLN A 43 -11.24 -20.25 -2.57
C GLN A 43 -9.88 -20.25 -1.87
N HIS A 44 -8.80 -20.57 -2.59
CA HIS A 44 -7.44 -20.52 -2.05
C HIS A 44 -7.02 -19.10 -1.66
N MET A 45 -7.31 -18.11 -2.51
CA MET A 45 -6.98 -16.70 -2.23
C MET A 45 -7.73 -16.17 -1.00
N SER A 46 -9.00 -16.56 -0.85
CA SER A 46 -9.80 -16.25 0.35
C SER A 46 -9.19 -16.88 1.61
N ALA A 47 -8.71 -18.11 1.53
CA ALA A 47 -8.04 -18.79 2.65
C ALA A 47 -6.73 -18.08 3.05
N ILE A 48 -5.90 -17.68 2.07
CA ILE A 48 -4.68 -16.90 2.31
C ILE A 48 -5.00 -15.56 2.97
N GLY A 49 -5.93 -14.80 2.40
CA GLY A 49 -6.31 -13.47 2.93
C GLY A 49 -6.83 -13.54 4.36
N ARG A 50 -7.64 -14.56 4.68
CA ARG A 50 -8.13 -14.82 6.03
C ARG A 50 -7.00 -15.09 7.01
N LYS A 51 -6.11 -16.02 6.68
CA LYS A 51 -4.94 -16.37 7.51
C LYS A 51 -4.01 -15.17 7.74
N GLY A 52 -3.79 -14.37 6.70
CA GLY A 52 -3.01 -13.13 6.79
C GLY A 52 -3.69 -12.12 7.72
N GLY A 53 -4.99 -11.89 7.56
CA GLY A 53 -5.77 -11.00 8.42
C GLY A 53 -5.82 -11.45 9.89
N GLU A 54 -5.90 -12.76 10.14
CA GLU A 54 -5.82 -13.34 11.49
C GLU A 54 -4.45 -13.08 12.13
N SER A 55 -3.37 -13.18 11.34
CA SER A 55 -2.00 -12.92 11.81
C SER A 55 -1.74 -11.44 12.08
N SER A 56 -2.39 -10.55 11.32
CA SER A 56 -2.24 -9.09 11.45
C SER A 56 -2.98 -8.48 12.64
N ARG A 57 -3.90 -9.23 13.28
CA ARG A 57 -4.67 -8.75 14.45
C ARG A 57 -3.81 -8.51 15.70
N GLY A 58 -2.54 -8.91 15.71
CA GLY A 58 -1.60 -8.63 16.80
C GLY A 58 -0.83 -7.29 16.72
N GLY A 59 -0.94 -6.52 15.63
CA GLY A 59 0.00 -5.44 15.34
C GLY A 59 -0.49 -3.98 15.46
N GLY A 60 -1.73 -3.73 15.87
CA GLY A 60 -2.37 -2.41 15.63
C GLY A 60 -3.20 -1.83 16.77
N GLY A 61 -2.99 -2.28 18.01
CA GLY A 61 -3.73 -1.83 19.18
C GLY A 61 -3.06 -0.68 19.94
N ASN A 62 -2.59 0.37 19.27
CA ASN A 62 -2.18 1.62 19.94
C ASN A 62 -2.99 2.80 19.40
N ARG A 63 -4.32 2.67 19.44
CA ARG A 63 -5.21 3.83 19.52
C ARG A 63 -5.10 4.35 20.95
N GLY A 64 -4.02 5.09 21.21
CA GLY A 64 -3.88 5.94 22.39
C GLY A 64 -4.96 7.01 22.34
N GLY A 65 -6.15 6.65 22.80
CA GLY A 65 -7.15 7.61 23.23
C GLY A 65 -6.68 8.17 24.56
N SER A 66 -6.17 9.40 24.56
CA SER A 66 -6.10 10.26 25.73
C SER A 66 -5.83 11.68 25.25
N ASN A 67 -6.85 12.53 25.36
CA ASN A 67 -6.79 13.92 25.83
C ASN A 67 -8.22 14.48 25.76
N ARG A 68 -9.01 14.15 26.78
CA ARG A 68 -10.00 15.08 27.36
C ARG A 68 -9.39 15.60 28.64
#